data_AF-C7J0U1-F1
#
_entry.id   AF-C7J0U1-F1
#
_cell.length_a   1.000
_cell.length_b   1.000
_cell.length_c   1.000
_cell.angle_alpha   90.00
_cell.angle_beta   90.00
_cell.angle_gamma   90.00
#
_symmetry.space_group_name_H-M   'P 1'
#
loop_
_entity.id
_entity.type
_entity.pdbx_description
1 polymer ?
#
loop_
_entity_poly.entity_id
_entity_poly.type
_entity_poly.pdbx_seq_one_letter_code
_entity_poly.pdbx_strand_id
1 'polypeptide(L)' 'QQTGSLNNSELAIDGIIGFGNSNQTLLSQLAAAGKTKKIFSHCLDSTNGGGIFAIGEVVEPKVKTTPIVKNK' A
#
# COMPACT_ATOMS: atom_id res chain seq x y z
N GLN A 1 9.95 -11.56 13.97
CA GLN A 1 8.80 -12.28 13.39
C GLN A 1 8.78 -11.97 11.91
N GLN A 2 9.05 -12.96 11.06
CA GLN A 2 9.11 -12.77 9.61
C GLN A 2 7.68 -12.76 9.07
N THR A 3 7.25 -11.65 8.47
CA THR A 3 5.96 -11.55 7.81
C THR A 3 6.00 -12.28 6.46
N GLY A 4 4.87 -12.76 5.95
CA GLY A 4 4.78 -13.37 4.61
C GLY A 4 4.96 -14.90 4.54
N SER A 5 4.92 -15.61 5.67
CA SER A 5 4.86 -17.09 5.72
C SER A 5 5.89 -17.82 4.83
N LEU A 6 7.09 -17.26 4.70
CA LEU A 6 8.16 -17.77 3.80
C LEU A 6 8.65 -19.19 4.15
N ASN A 7 8.19 -19.75 5.26
CA ASN A 7 8.45 -21.12 5.71
C ASN A 7 7.41 -22.14 5.22
N ASN A 8 6.32 -21.70 4.57
CA ASN A 8 5.31 -22.56 3.96
C ASN A 8 5.23 -22.26 2.46
N SER A 9 5.71 -23.17 1.62
CA SER A 9 5.79 -22.98 0.17
C SER A 9 4.43 -22.74 -0.52
N GLU A 10 3.31 -23.16 0.09
CA GLU A 10 1.97 -22.90 -0.47
C GLU A 10 1.47 -21.48 -0.20
N LEU A 11 2.04 -20.80 0.81
CA LEU A 11 1.64 -19.46 1.26
C LEU A 11 2.78 -18.44 1.14
N ALA A 12 3.92 -18.87 0.60
CA ALA A 12 5.10 -18.03 0.45
C ALA A 12 4.84 -16.98 -0.63
N ILE A 13 4.98 -15.72 -0.24
CA ILE A 13 4.95 -14.58 -1.14
C ILE A 13 6.39 -14.14 -1.48
N ASP A 14 6.65 -13.80 -2.73
CA ASP A 14 7.99 -13.43 -3.21
C ASP A 14 8.53 -12.12 -2.61
N GLY A 15 7.67 -11.33 -1.96
CA GLY A 15 8.07 -10.09 -1.33
C GLY A 15 6.92 -9.32 -0.69
N ILE A 16 7.28 -8.36 0.15
CA ILE A 16 6.34 -7.52 0.89
C ILE A 16 6.51 -6.08 0.45
N ILE A 17 5.39 -5.42 0.15
CA ILE A 17 5.36 -3.99 -0.14
C ILE A 17 5.01 -3.23 1.14
N GLY A 18 6.00 -2.52 1.70
CA GLY A 18 5.79 -1.65 2.86
C GLY A 18 5.29 -0.26 2.45
N PHE A 19 4.19 0.19 3.05
CA PHE A 19 3.57 1.52 2.82
C PHE A 19 3.81 2.55 3.93
N GLY A 20 4.75 2.28 4.84
CA GLY A 20 5.07 3.19 5.94
C GLY A 20 5.52 4.57 5.47
N ASN A 21 5.48 5.56 6.37
CA ASN A 21 5.98 6.90 6.07
C ASN A 21 7.52 6.93 6.09
N SER A 22 8.14 6.41 5.03
CA SER A 22 9.59 6.36 4.83
C SER A 22 9.93 6.73 3.39
N ASN A 23 11.16 7.20 3.15
CA ASN A 23 11.67 7.48 1.80
C ASN A 23 12.09 6.20 1.05
N GLN A 24 12.16 5.06 1.73
CA GLN A 24 12.56 3.77 1.14
C GLN A 24 11.38 2.92 0.65
N THR A 25 10.15 3.41 0.72
CA THR A 25 8.97 2.68 0.23
C THR A 25 8.84 2.75 -1.28
N LEU A 26 8.16 1.75 -1.87
CA LEU A 26 7.83 1.72 -3.31
C LEU A 26 7.17 3.03 -3.76
N LEU A 27 6.21 3.55 -2.98
CA LEU A 27 5.51 4.79 -3.28
C LEU A 27 6.43 6.01 -3.29
N SER A 28 7.38 6.09 -2.35
CA SER A 28 8.36 7.18 -2.31
C SER A 28 9.29 7.15 -3.53
N GLN A 29 9.71 5.96 -3.96
CA GLN A 29 10.56 5.81 -5.15
C GLN A 29 9.83 6.18 -6.45
N LEU A 30 8.57 5.74 -6.60
CA LEU A 30 7.74 6.10 -7.77
C LEU A 30 7.47 7.61 -7.84
N ALA A 31 7.25 8.25 -6.68
CA ALA A 31 7.08 9.70 -6.61
C ALA A 31 8.37 10.45 -6.94
N ALA A 32 9.53 9.99 -6.43
CA ALA A 32 10.83 10.57 -6.75
C ALA A 32 11.17 10.45 -8.25
N ALA A 33 10.71 9.38 -8.92
CA ALA A 33 10.82 9.20 -10.36
C ALA A 33 9.78 9.99 -11.18
N GLY A 34 8.94 10.81 -10.54
CA GLY A 34 7.93 11.64 -11.19
C GLY A 34 6.77 10.86 -11.82
N LYS A 35 6.55 9.60 -11.44
CA LYS A 35 5.53 8.75 -12.07
C LYS A 35 4.14 8.91 -11.46
N THR A 36 4.06 9.25 -10.17
CA THR A 36 2.79 9.43 -9.46
C THR A 36 2.98 10.31 -8.24
N LYS A 37 1.89 10.78 -7.63
CA LYS A 37 1.92 11.39 -6.30
C LYS A 37 2.24 10.32 -5.25
N LYS A 38 2.84 10.70 -4.12
CA LYS A 38 3.07 9.81 -2.97
C LYS A 38 1.76 9.55 -2.19
N ILE A 39 0.81 8.92 -2.87
CA ILE A 39 -0.53 8.59 -2.38
C ILE A 39 -0.97 7.26 -3.00
N PHE A 40 -1.77 6.50 -2.27
CA PHE A 40 -2.35 5.26 -2.73
C PHE A 40 -3.73 5.08 -2.11
N SER A 41 -4.49 4.14 -2.64
CA SER A 41 -5.77 3.71 -2.09
C SER A 41 -5.89 2.20 -2.19
N HIS A 42 -6.60 1.61 -1.23
CA HIS A 42 -6.93 0.20 -1.27
C HIS A 42 -8.42 0.01 -0.95
N CYS A 43 -9.02 -0.96 -1.62
CA CYS A 43 -10.33 -1.50 -1.29
C CYS A 43 -10.14 -3.00 -1.18
N LEU A 44 -10.32 -3.56 0.01
CA LEU A 44 -10.20 -4.99 0.24
C LEU A 44 -11.61 -5.59 0.28
N ASP A 45 -11.83 -6.68 -0.46
CA ASP A 45 -13.09 -7.43 -0.38
C ASP A 45 -12.93 -8.58 0.62
N SER A 46 -13.64 -8.48 1.75
CA SER A 46 -13.65 -9.52 2.79
C SER A 46 -14.65 -10.64 2.52
N THR A 47 -15.53 -10.50 1.54
CA THR A 47 -16.57 -11.48 1.21
C THR A 47 -16.04 -12.53 0.23
N ASN A 48 -15.47 -12.08 -0.89
CA ASN A 48 -14.94 -12.98 -1.93
C ASN A 48 -13.41 -13.07 -1.93
N GLY A 49 -12.73 -12.23 -1.15
CA GLY A 49 -11.28 -12.05 -1.21
C GLY A 49 -10.84 -11.11 -2.33
N GLY A 50 -9.56 -10.72 -2.30
CA GLY A 50 -8.97 -9.82 -3.29
C GLY A 50 -9.27 -8.35 -3.01
N GLY A 51 -9.60 -7.60 -4.07
CA GLY A 51 -9.87 -6.16 -4.01
C GLY A 51 -9.08 -5.35 -5.05
N ILE A 52 -9.00 -4.05 -4.84
CA ILE A 52 -8.32 -3.09 -5.71
C ILE A 52 -7.22 -2.37 -4.93
N PHE A 53 -6.03 -2.34 -5.51
CA PHE A 53 -4.92 -1.52 -5.05
C PHE A 53 -4.55 -0.51 -6.13
N ALA A 54 -4.71 0.78 -5.82
CA ALA A 54 -4.47 1.87 -6.76
C ALA A 54 -3.29 2.73 -6.30
N ILE A 55 -2.32 2.92 -7.19
CA ILE A 55 -1.18 3.83 -6.99
C ILE A 55 -1.52 5.17 -7.63
N GLY A 56 -1.43 6.25 -6.85
CA GLY A 56 -1.89 7.57 -7.25
C GLY A 56 -3.23 7.95 -6.65
N GLU A 57 -3.75 9.08 -7.11
CA GLU A 57 -4.95 9.69 -6.55
C GLU A 57 -6.21 9.07 -7.18
N VAL A 58 -7.06 8.48 -6.34
CA VAL A 58 -8.39 8.04 -6.74
C VAL A 58 -9.32 9.26 -6.75
N VAL A 59 -9.83 9.62 -7.94
CA VAL A 59 -10.70 10.80 -8.10
C VAL A 59 -12.10 10.53 -7.56
N GLU A 60 -12.60 9.30 -7.71
CA GLU A 60 -13.90 8.84 -7.24
C GLU A 60 -13.84 7.39 -6.70
N PRO A 61 -14.63 7.04 -5.67
CA PRO A 61 -15.58 7.92 -4.96
C PRO A 61 -14.86 8.91 -4.04
N LYS A 62 -15.52 10.03 -3.72
CA LYS A 62 -15.01 10.95 -2.70
C LYS A 62 -15.16 10.31 -1.32
N VAL A 63 -14.03 10.09 -0.65
CA VAL A 63 -13.99 9.51 0.70
C VAL A 63 -13.88 10.61 1.75
N LYS A 64 -14.46 10.38 2.94
CA LYS A 64 -14.23 11.24 4.10
C LYS A 64 -12.80 11.03 4.60
N THR A 65 -12.07 12.12 4.83
CA THR A 65 -10.65 12.07 5.22
C THR A 65 -10.44 12.55 6.66
N THR A 66 -9.43 12.00 7.31
CA THR A 66 -8.90 12.50 8.59
C THR A 66 -7.40 12.73 8.46
N PRO A 67 -6.79 13.72 9.14
CA PRO A 67 -5.36 13.95 9.06
C PRO A 67 -4.53 12.74 9.54
N ILE A 68 -3.49 12.38 8.79
CA ILE A 68 -2.49 11.42 9.26
C ILE A 68 -1.60 12.14 10.28
N VAL A 69 -1.66 11.71 11.54
CA VAL A 69 -0.86 12.28 12.63
C VAL A 69 0.58 11.77 12.51
N LYS A 70 1.55 12.68 12.58
CA LYS A 70 2.97 12.31 12.69
C LYS A 70 3.25 11.90 14.14
N ASN A 71 3.80 10.71 14.35
CA ASN A 71 4.44 10.42 15.63
C ASN A 71 5.70 11.31 15.76
N LYS A 72 5.88 11.90 16.94
CA LYS A 72 7.05 12.73 17.27
C LYS A 72 8.31 11.87 17.36
#